data_AF-B3RUJ3-F1
#
_entry.id   AF-B3RUJ3-F1
#
_cell.length_a   1.000
_cell.length_b   1.000
_cell.length_c   1.000
_cell.angle_alpha   90.00
_cell.angle_beta   90.00
_cell.angle_gamma   90.00
#
_symmetry.space_group_name_H-M   'P 1'
#
loop_
_entity.id
_entity.type
_entity.pdbx_description
1 polymer ?
#
loop_
_entity_poly.entity_id
_entity_poly.type
_entity_poly.pdbx_seq_one_letter_code
_entity_poly.pdbx_strand_id
1 'polypeptide(L)'
;MFDIFINNKGHDLYHNEICQWPGCETKIKTFDEFLRHLNTDHKLDDRSTAQTRVQIQVVSILESQLLKERQRMIAMTKHLQVSPVKLFRCFTL
;
A
#
# COMPACT_ATOMS: atom_id res chain seq x y z
N MET A 1 -10.91 -17.47 -8.79
CA MET A 1 -10.61 -16.12 -8.23
C MET A 1 -9.26 -16.16 -7.51
N PHE A 2 -8.21 -16.56 -8.22
CA PHE A 2 -6.81 -16.51 -7.76
C PHE A 2 -5.87 -16.33 -8.96
N ASP A 3 -6.30 -15.56 -9.96
CA ASP A 3 -5.41 -15.11 -11.03
C ASP A 3 -4.99 -13.67 -10.71
N ILE A 4 -4.11 -13.53 -9.71
CA ILE A 4 -3.43 -12.27 -9.46
C ILE A 4 -2.26 -12.22 -10.44
N PHE A 5 -2.53 -11.55 -11.56
CA PHE A 5 -1.59 -10.75 -12.34
C PHE A 5 -0.21 -11.37 -12.59
N ILE A 6 -0.15 -12.37 -13.48
CA ILE A 6 1.02 -12.49 -14.37
C ILE A 6 0.90 -11.36 -15.39
N ASN A 7 1.37 -10.16 -15.02
CA ASN A 7 1.53 -9.07 -15.96
C ASN A 7 2.80 -9.35 -16.78
N ASN A 8 2.72 -9.22 -18.10
CA ASN A 8 3.68 -9.73 -19.09
C ASN A 8 5.01 -8.92 -19.13
N LYS A 9 5.55 -8.52 -17.97
CA LYS A 9 6.79 -7.73 -17.80
C LYS A 9 7.67 -8.12 -16.60
N GLY A 10 7.31 -9.11 -15.80
CA GLY A 10 8.08 -9.52 -14.62
C GLY A 10 7.15 -9.91 -13.46
N HIS A 11 7.71 -10.44 -12.37
CA HIS A 11 6.94 -10.82 -11.18
C HIS A 11 6.96 -9.67 -10.17
N ASP A 12 5.81 -9.22 -9.68
CA ASP A 12 5.68 -8.02 -8.81
C ASP A 12 6.47 -8.14 -7.49
N LEU A 13 6.74 -9.37 -7.04
CA LEU A 13 7.55 -9.63 -5.84
C LEU A 13 9.07 -9.75 -6.10
N TYR A 14 9.52 -9.48 -7.33
CA TYR A 14 10.94 -9.48 -7.68
C TYR A 14 11.35 -8.09 -8.19
N HIS A 15 12.09 -7.35 -7.36
CA HIS A 15 12.53 -6.00 -7.69
C HIS A 15 13.95 -5.76 -7.17
N ASN A 16 14.82 -5.17 -8.00
CA ASN A 16 16.22 -4.88 -7.68
C ASN A 16 16.97 -6.07 -7.05
N GLU A 17 16.81 -7.27 -7.61
CA GLU A 17 17.44 -8.51 -7.11
C GLU A 17 17.05 -8.83 -5.65
N ILE A 18 15.86 -8.41 -5.20
CA ILE A 18 15.35 -8.61 -3.84
C ILE A 18 13.91 -9.14 -3.92
N CYS A 19 13.61 -10.14 -3.09
CA CYS A 19 12.25 -10.61 -2.85
C CYS A 19 11.46 -9.54 -2.08
N GLN A 20 10.35 -9.07 -2.65
CA GLN A 20 9.47 -8.07 -2.04
C GLN A 20 8.30 -8.69 -1.26
N TRP A 21 8.40 -9.99 -0.91
CA TRP A 21 7.42 -10.60 -0.03
C TRP A 21 7.39 -9.85 1.32
N PRO A 22 6.23 -9.54 1.91
CA PRO A 22 6.17 -8.79 3.16
C PRO A 22 7.00 -9.44 4.28
N GLY A 23 8.04 -8.73 4.75
CA GLY A 23 8.96 -9.21 5.78
C GLY A 23 10.05 -10.16 5.27
N CYS A 24 10.20 -10.32 3.95
CA CYS A 24 11.34 -10.97 3.32
C CYS A 24 12.30 -9.91 2.76
N GLU A 25 13.59 -10.08 3.00
CA GLU A 25 14.65 -9.18 2.49
C GLU A 25 15.74 -9.97 1.75
N THR A 26 15.39 -11.16 1.26
CA THR A 26 16.35 -12.08 0.61
C THR A 26 16.81 -11.51 -0.73
N LYS A 27 18.13 -11.38 -0.90
CA LYS A 27 18.77 -11.00 -2.17
C LYS A 27 18.85 -12.21 -3.10
N ILE A 28 18.38 -12.04 -4.32
CA ILE A 28 18.24 -13.08 -5.32
C ILE A 28 18.67 -12.51 -6.67
N LYS A 29 19.71 -13.11 -7.27
CA LYS A 29 20.37 -12.54 -8.44
C LYS A 29 19.71 -12.94 -9.75
N THR A 30 19.00 -14.08 -9.76
CA THR A 30 18.37 -14.60 -10.96
C THR A 30 16.90 -14.86 -10.75
N PHE A 31 16.11 -14.71 -11.82
CA PHE A 31 14.68 -14.95 -11.75
C PHE A 31 14.33 -16.41 -11.45
N ASP A 32 15.13 -17.37 -11.90
CA ASP A 32 14.95 -18.80 -11.61
C ASP A 32 15.15 -19.11 -10.12
N GLU A 33 16.20 -18.55 -9.51
CA GLU A 33 16.41 -18.64 -8.06
C GLU A 33 15.26 -18.00 -7.28
N PHE A 34 14.68 -16.90 -7.81
CA PHE A 34 13.54 -16.25 -7.19
C PHE A 34 12.31 -17.15 -7.18
N LEU A 35 11.99 -17.79 -8.30
CA LEU A 35 10.89 -18.74 -8.36
C LEU A 35 11.11 -19.94 -7.44
N ARG A 36 12.34 -20.46 -7.34
CA ARG A 36 12.66 -21.54 -6.40
C ARG A 36 12.46 -21.09 -4.94
N HIS A 37 13.04 -19.95 -4.56
CA HIS A 37 12.89 -19.36 -3.22
C HIS A 37 11.42 -19.14 -2.84
N LEU A 38 10.62 -18.58 -3.75
CA LEU A 38 9.20 -18.35 -3.52
C LEU A 38 8.46 -19.66 -3.24
N ASN A 39 8.76 -20.72 -3.98
CA ASN A 39 8.10 -22.02 -3.82
C ASN A 39 8.58 -22.82 -2.59
N THR A 40 9.79 -22.56 -2.10
CA THR A 40 10.34 -23.27 -0.92
C THR A 40 10.07 -22.52 0.37
N ASP A 41 10.27 -21.21 0.38
CA ASP A 41 10.36 -20.39 1.60
C ASP A 41 9.07 -19.60 1.85
N HIS A 42 8.26 -19.39 0.80
CA HIS A 42 6.94 -18.77 0.84
C HIS A 42 5.86 -19.70 0.28
N LYS A 43 6.03 -21.00 0.56
CA LYS A 43 5.02 -22.00 0.20
C LYS A 43 3.68 -21.61 0.80
N LEU A 44 2.57 -22.06 0.20
CA LEU A 44 1.20 -21.87 0.69
C LEU A 44 0.96 -22.64 2.02
N ASP A 45 1.71 -22.31 3.06
CA ASP A 45 1.53 -22.78 4.42
C ASP A 45 0.50 -21.89 5.14
N ASP A 46 -0.03 -22.39 6.26
CA ASP A 46 -1.04 -21.67 7.04
C ASP A 46 -0.56 -20.28 7.48
N ARG A 47 0.75 -20.12 7.66
CA ARG A 47 1.41 -18.85 7.98
C ARG A 47 1.33 -17.85 6.82
N SER A 48 1.67 -18.24 5.60
CA SER A 48 1.60 -17.39 4.40
C SER A 48 0.15 -17.04 4.04
N THR A 49 -0.78 -17.96 4.29
CA THR A 49 -2.22 -17.74 4.12
C THR A 49 -2.75 -16.74 5.16
N ALA A 50 -2.37 -16.88 6.43
CA ALA A 50 -2.72 -15.92 7.47
C ALA A 50 -2.12 -14.54 7.19
N GLN A 51 -0.86 -14.48 6.75
CA GLN A 51 -0.17 -13.24 6.40
C GLN A 51 -0.87 -12.51 5.24
N THR A 52 -1.28 -13.23 4.20
CA THR A 52 -2.05 -12.65 3.08
C THR A 52 -3.38 -12.04 3.56
N ARG A 53 -4.10 -12.72 4.46
CA ARG A 53 -5.36 -12.19 5.03
C ARG A 53 -5.14 -10.92 5.85
N VAL A 54 -4.09 -10.91 6.68
CA VAL A 54 -3.69 -9.71 7.43
C VAL A 54 -3.35 -8.57 6.46
N GLN A 55 -2.59 -8.86 5.40
CA GLN A 55 -2.21 -7.85 4.42
C GLN A 55 -3.41 -7.25 3.69
N ILE A 56 -4.42 -8.07 3.36
CA ILE A 56 -5.69 -7.58 2.78
C ILE A 56 -6.39 -6.61 3.75
N GLN A 57 -6.43 -6.93 5.04
CA GLN A 57 -7.02 -6.03 6.05
C GLN A 57 -6.24 -4.72 6.17
N VAL A 58 -4.90 -4.79 6.18
CA VAL A 58 -4.03 -3.60 6.22
C VAL A 58 -4.32 -2.68 5.04
N VAL A 59 -4.41 -3.23 3.81
CA VAL A 59 -4.73 -2.43 2.61
C VAL A 59 -6.09 -1.75 2.74
N SER A 60 -7.13 -2.48 3.15
CA SER A 60 -8.48 -1.92 3.32
C SER A 60 -8.50 -0.77 4.36
N ILE A 61 -7.74 -0.91 5.45
CA ILE A 61 -7.61 0.13 6.47
C ILE A 61 -6.91 1.37 5.89
N LEU A 62 -5.81 1.18 5.17
CA LEU A 62 -5.06 2.27 4.53
C LEU A 62 -5.92 3.04 3.52
N GLU A 63 -6.71 2.35 2.70
CA GLU A 63 -7.65 2.98 1.78
C GLU A 63 -8.69 3.84 2.51
N SER A 64 -9.24 3.34 3.63
CA SER A 64 -10.17 4.10 4.47
C SER A 64 -9.53 5.34 5.09
N GLN A 65 -8.30 5.21 5.58
CA GLN A 65 -7.54 6.33 6.14
C GLN A 65 -7.27 7.40 5.07
N LEU A 66 -6.85 6.99 3.88
CA LEU A 66 -6.61 7.89 2.76
C LEU A 66 -7.87 8.69 2.39
N LEU A 67 -9.04 8.03 2.36
CA LEU A 67 -10.30 8.70 2.08
C LEU A 67 -10.63 9.76 3.15
N LYS A 68 -10.45 9.43 4.43
CA LYS A 68 -10.70 10.36 5.55
C LYS A 68 -9.78 11.58 5.49
N GLU A 69 -8.49 11.37 5.25
CA GLU A 69 -7.53 12.47 5.12
C GLU A 69 -7.83 13.34 3.89
N ARG A 70 -8.27 12.73 2.77
CA ARG A 70 -8.72 13.49 1.60
C ARG A 70 -9.94 14.35 1.91
N GLN A 71 -10.92 13.84 2.63
CA GLN A 71 -12.10 14.60 3.06
C GLN A 71 -11.71 15.75 4.00
N ARG A 72 -10.82 15.49 4.96
CA ARG A 72 -10.30 16.52 5.87
C ARG A 72 -9.60 17.63 5.07
N MET A 73 -8.72 17.27 4.15
CA MET A 73 -8.04 18.23 3.27
C MET A 73 -9.04 19.05 2.45
N ILE A 74 -10.07 18.44 1.86
CA ILE A 74 -11.12 19.17 1.13
C ILE A 74 -11.85 20.15 2.06
N ALA A 75 -12.16 19.75 3.30
CA ALA A 75 -12.78 20.63 4.28
C ALA A 75 -11.87 21.80 4.66
N MET A 76 -10.58 21.54 4.86
CA MET A 76 -9.56 22.57 5.10
C MET A 76 -9.48 23.55 3.92
N THR A 77 -9.37 23.03 2.68
CA THR A 77 -9.34 23.86 1.47
C THR A 77 -10.61 24.68 1.32
N LYS A 78 -11.80 24.10 1.56
CA LYS A 78 -13.06 24.85 1.55
C LYS A 78 -13.06 25.94 2.62
N HIS A 79 -12.60 25.67 3.84
CA HIS A 79 -12.50 26.69 4.89
C HIS A 79 -11.61 27.85 4.45
N LEU A 80 -10.44 27.55 3.87
CA LEU A 80 -9.50 28.55 3.34
C LEU A 80 -10.07 29.32 2.12
N GLN A 81 -10.79 28.64 1.22
CA GLN A 81 -11.44 29.24 0.04
C GLN A 81 -12.69 30.05 0.40
N VAL A 82 -13.34 29.77 1.53
CA VAL A 82 -14.42 30.59 2.09
C VAL A 82 -13.86 31.79 2.88
N SER A 83 -12.56 31.78 3.21
CA SER A 83 -11.86 32.88 3.87
C SER A 83 -11.00 33.80 2.98
N PRO A 84 -11.45 34.29 1.81
CA PRO A 84 -10.83 35.47 1.19
C PRO A 84 -11.57 36.79 1.51
N VAL A 85 -12.59 36.83 2.39
CA VAL A 85 -13.29 38.09 2.73
C VAL A 85 -13.74 38.25 4.20
N LYS A 86 -13.33 37.37 5.14
CA LYS A 86 -13.75 37.49 6.57
C LYS A 86 -12.61 37.62 7.59
N LEU A 87 -11.38 37.88 7.16
CA LEU A 87 -10.26 38.19 8.07
C LEU A 87 -10.18 39.67 8.50
N PHE A 88 -11.15 40.52 8.12
CA PHE A 88 -11.20 41.94 8.55
C PHE A 88 -12.26 42.28 9.61
N ARG A 89 -12.85 41.32 10.32
CA ARG A 89 -13.95 41.65 11.25
C ARG A 89 -14.00 40.94 12.60
N CYS A 90 -12.90 40.36 13.08
CA CYS A 90 -12.87 39.80 14.44
C CYS A 90 -11.59 40.15 15.21
N PHE A 91 -11.13 41.40 15.13
CA PHE A 91 -10.15 42.00 16.06
C PHE A 91 -10.41 43.51 16.25
N THR A 92 -11.68 43.92 16.29
CA THR A 92 -12.03 45.29 16.70
C THR A 92 -13.41 45.29 17.34
N LEU A 93 -13.46 44.93 18.62
CA LEU A 93 -14.32 45.48 19.66
C LEU A 93 -13.75 45.02 21.01
#